data_AF-A0A8S2YHU8-F1
#
_entry.id   AF-A0A8S2YHU8-F1
#
_cell.length_a   1.000
_cell.length_b   1.000
_cell.length_c   1.000
_cell.angle_alpha   90.00
_cell.angle_beta   90.00
_cell.angle_gamma   90.00
#
_symmetry.space_group_name_H-M   'P 1'
#
loop_
_entity.id
_entity.type
_entity.pdbx_description
1 polymer ?
#
loop_
_entity_poly.entity_id
_entity_poly.type
_entity_poly.pdbx_seq_one_letter_code
_entity_poly.pdbx_strand_id
1 'polypeptide(L)' 'MADDRERIPNDLRNLRACLVCSLIKSAGMFEEDGCDNCEEFLPMKGNSELVYECTSS' A
#
# COMPACT_ATOMS: atom_id res chain seq x y z
N MET A 1 8.68 -12.93 -13.14
CA MET A 1 8.17 -13.54 -11.90
C MET A 1 8.00 -12.38 -10.93
N ALA A 2 6.78 -12.13 -10.44
CA ALA A 2 6.59 -11.04 -9.47
C ALA A 2 7.38 -11.40 -8.22
N ASP A 3 8.20 -10.47 -7.73
CA ASP A 3 9.01 -10.66 -6.53
C ASP A 3 8.07 -10.60 -5.32
N ASP A 4 7.85 -11.74 -4.65
CA ASP A 4 6.88 -11.85 -3.56
C ASP A 4 7.17 -10.86 -2.40
N ARG A 5 8.39 -10.34 -2.31
CA ARG A 5 8.80 -9.33 -1.32
C ARG A 5 8.11 -7.99 -1.48
N GLU A 6 7.63 -7.63 -2.67
CA GLU A 6 6.91 -6.36 -2.90
C GLU A 6 5.47 -6.43 -2.33
N ARG A 7 4.93 -7.64 -2.20
CA ARG A 7 3.54 -7.89 -1.78
C ARG A 7 3.40 -8.28 -0.32
N ILE A 8 4.46 -8.81 0.28
CA ILE A 8 4.47 -9.29 1.66
C ILE A 8 4.97 -8.16 2.57
N PRO A 9 4.21 -7.75 3.61
CA PRO A 9 4.66 -6.74 4.55
C PRO A 9 6.03 -7.08 5.15
N ASN A 10 7.00 -6.15 5.02
CA ASN A 10 8.36 -6.32 5.56
C ASN A 10 8.37 -6.43 7.10
N ASP A 11 7.40 -5.80 7.77
CA ASP A 11 7.11 -6.01 9.18
C ASP A 11 5.62 -5.79 9.49
N LEU A 12 5.19 -6.12 10.72
CA LEU A 12 3.79 -6.09 11.15
C LEU A 12 3.36 -4.76 11.80
N ARG A 13 4.21 -3.72 11.78
CA ARG A 13 3.87 -2.40 12.32
C ARG A 13 3.24 -1.55 11.23
N ASN A 14 2.30 -0.69 11.65
CA ASN A 14 1.63 0.26 10.78
C ASN A 14 1.06 -0.40 9.51
N LEU A 15 0.51 -1.61 9.64
CA LEU A 15 -0.21 -2.27 8.56
C LEU A 15 -1.47 -1.47 8.24
N ARG A 16 -1.79 -1.41 6.95
CA ARG A 16 -2.99 -0.76 6.44
C ARG A 16 -3.61 -1.60 5.34
N ALA A 17 -4.92 -1.49 5.18
CA ALA A 17 -5.73 -2.12 4.17
C ALA A 17 -6.20 -1.09 3.16
N CYS A 18 -5.95 -1.31 1.86
CA CYS A 18 -6.51 -0.44 0.82
C CYS A 18 -8.05 -0.48 0.86
N LEU A 19 -8.69 0.69 0.91
CA LEU A 19 -10.15 0.79 0.96
C LEU A 19 -10.85 0.32 -0.33
N VAL A 20 -10.10 0.20 -1.43
CA VAL A 20 -10.64 -0.22 -2.74
C VAL A 20 -10.51 -1.74 -2.95
N CYS A 21 -9.30 -2.29 -2.76
CA CYS A 21 -9.01 -3.70 -3.10
C CYS A 21 -8.69 -4.59 -1.89
N SER A 22 -8.66 -4.02 -0.69
CA SER A 22 -8.34 -4.73 0.57
C SER A 22 -6.92 -5.33 0.66
N LEU A 23 -6.01 -4.97 -0.24
CA LEU A 23 -4.59 -5.35 -0.13
C LEU A 23 -4.00 -4.82 1.19
N ILE A 24 -3.24 -5.67 1.89
CA ILE A 24 -2.55 -5.32 3.13
C ILE A 24 -1.07 -5.11 2.86
N LYS A 25 -0.56 -3.91 3.17
CA LYS A 25 0.87 -3.57 3.18
C LYS A 25 1.16 -2.69 4.41
N SER A 26 2.42 -2.44 4.74
CA SER A 26 2.74 -1.38 5.70
C SER A 26 2.47 -0.01 5.07
N ALA A 27 2.23 1.01 5.90
CA ALA A 27 2.06 2.38 5.42
C ALA A 27 3.24 2.85 4.54
N GLY A 28 4.47 2.52 4.96
CA GLY A 28 5.68 2.85 4.19
C GLY A 28 5.75 2.15 2.84
N MET A 29 5.27 0.90 2.74
CA MET A 29 5.22 0.20 1.44
C MET A 29 4.17 0.77 0.50
N PHE A 30 3.04 1.28 1.02
CA PHE A 30 2.10 2.03 0.18
C PHE A 30 2.69 3.36 -0.29
N GLU A 31 3.49 4.04 0.55
CA GLU A 31 4.14 5.28 0.16
C GLU A 31 5.30 5.07 -0.82
N GLU A 32 6.10 4.00 -0.67
CA GLU A 32 7.22 3.69 -1.57
C GLU A 32 6.77 3.15 -2.92
N ASP A 33 5.83 2.20 -2.93
CA ASP A 33 5.49 1.40 -4.12
C ASP A 33 4.04 1.58 -4.58
N GLY A 34 3.19 2.16 -3.75
CA GLY A 34 1.78 2.26 -4.04
C GLY A 34 1.01 0.97 -3.79
N CYS A 35 -0.24 0.96 -4.25
CA CYS A 35 -1.09 -0.23 -4.20
C CYS A 35 -0.99 -1.04 -5.49
N ASP A 36 -0.54 -2.29 -5.40
CA ASP A 36 -0.35 -3.18 -6.57
C ASP A 36 -1.57 -3.31 -7.50
N ASN A 37 -2.77 -3.14 -6.94
CA ASN A 37 -4.02 -3.33 -7.67
C ASN A 37 -4.68 -2.01 -8.10
N CYS A 38 -4.29 -0.88 -7.49
CA CYS A 38 -5.03 0.39 -7.62
C CYS A 38 -4.15 1.57 -8.05
N GLU A 39 -2.83 1.46 -8.04
CA GLU A 39 -1.91 2.58 -8.25
C GLU A 39 -2.16 3.33 -9.57
N GLU A 40 -2.59 2.64 -10.62
CA GLU A 40 -2.88 3.24 -11.92
C GLU A 40 -3.94 4.36 -11.84
N PHE A 41 -4.92 4.24 -10.94
CA PHE A 41 -6.00 5.22 -10.76
C PHE A 41 -6.02 5.86 -9.36
N LEU A 42 -5.17 5.40 -8.45
CA LEU A 42 -5.06 5.86 -7.08
C LEU A 42 -3.58 6.05 -6.73
N PRO A 43 -2.95 7.15 -7.18
CA PRO A 43 -1.50 7.31 -7.16
C PRO A 43 -0.97 7.61 -5.75
N MET A 44 -0.82 6.57 -4.93
CA MET A 44 -0.34 6.66 -3.54
C MET A 44 1.17 6.81 -3.45
N LYS A 45 1.92 6.38 -4.48
CA LYS A 45 3.38 6.40 -4.50
C LYS A 45 3.90 7.83 -4.30
N GLY A 46 4.71 8.03 -3.26
CA GLY A 46 5.28 9.32 -2.87
C GLY A 46 4.27 10.28 -2.21
N ASN A 47 3.05 9.83 -1.89
CA ASN A 47 2.01 10.66 -1.31
C ASN A 47 1.42 10.04 -0.03
N SER A 48 2.05 10.32 1.12
CA SER A 48 1.59 9.85 2.43
C SER A 48 0.17 10.27 2.76
N GLU A 49 -0.27 11.47 2.36
CA GLU A 49 -1.64 11.93 2.62
C GLU A 49 -2.67 10.99 1.97
N LEU A 50 -2.48 10.66 0.69
CA LEU A 50 -3.33 9.70 -0.02
C LEU A 50 -3.25 8.30 0.60
N VAL A 51 -2.09 7.86 1.08
CA VAL A 51 -1.98 6.60 1.82
C VAL A 51 -2.94 6.60 3.01
N TYR A 52 -2.93 7.65 3.84
CA TYR A 52 -3.79 7.70 5.03
C TYR A 52 -5.28 7.85 4.69
N GLU A 53 -5.64 8.59 3.64
CA GLU A 53 -7.04 8.76 3.21
C GLU A 53 -7.62 7.52 2.55
N CYS A 54 -6.81 6.78 1.80
CA CYS A 54 -7.26 5.68 0.95
C CYS A 54 -7.02 4.29 1.56
N THR A 55 -6.53 4.22 2.79
CA THR A 55 -6.29 2.96 3.50
C THR A 55 -6.74 3.04 4.96
N SER A 56 -7.13 1.90 5.55
CA SER A 56 -7.56 1.76 6.95
C SER A 56 -6.58 0.91 7.76
N SER A 57 -6.42 1.16 9.06
CA SER A 57 -5.53 0.40 9.96
C SER A 57 -6.24 -0.75 10.66
#